data_AF-C7AI35-F1
#
_entry.id   AF-C7AI35-F1
#
_cell.length_a   1.000
_cell.length_b   1.000
_cell.length_c   1.000
_cell.angle_alpha   90.00
_cell.angle_beta   90.00
_cell.angle_gamma   90.00
#
_symmetry.space_group_name_H-M   'P 1'
#
loop_
_entity.id
_entity.type
_entity.pdbx_description
1 polymer ?
#
loop_
_entity_poly.entity_id
_entity_poly.type
_entity_poly.pdbx_seq_one_letter_code
_entity_poly.pdbx_strand_id
1 'polypeptide(L)'
;LSQTKFEIFKEDGTTLVSRKVNSKDKSSTEEKFNDKGKLSEKVVTRKDGTRLEYTDIQSNGSGKAKEVLKGLTLEGTLTADGETKLTVEEGTVTL
;
A
#
# COMPACT_ATOMS: atom_id res chain seq x y z
N LEU A 1 19.24 -12.69 -9.90
CA LEU A 1 18.43 -11.55 -10.40
C LEU A 1 16.92 -11.78 -10.16
N SER A 2 16.51 -12.27 -8.98
CA SER A 2 15.12 -12.62 -8.64
C SER A 2 14.27 -11.45 -8.13
N GLN A 3 14.90 -10.30 -7.88
CA GLN A 3 14.26 -9.12 -7.33
C GLN A 3 15.07 -7.90 -7.73
N THR A 4 14.40 -6.77 -7.93
CA THR A 4 15.04 -5.45 -8.00
C THR A 4 14.47 -4.54 -6.93
N LYS A 5 15.30 -3.65 -6.42
CA LYS A 5 14.96 -2.68 -5.38
C LYS A 5 15.51 -1.32 -5.77
N PHE A 6 14.66 -0.31 -5.74
CA PHE A 6 15.01 1.08 -6.01
C PHE A 6 14.59 1.90 -4.78
N GLU A 7 15.56 2.54 -4.13
CA GLU A 7 15.35 3.30 -2.89
C GLU A 7 15.84 4.73 -3.08
N ILE A 8 15.05 5.69 -2.59
CA ILE A 8 15.40 7.10 -2.53
C ILE A 8 15.51 7.48 -1.06
N PHE A 9 16.64 8.08 -0.70
CA PHE A 9 16.93 8.55 0.65
C PHE A 9 16.95 10.08 0.69
N LYS A 10 16.79 10.63 1.89
CA LYS A 10 17.13 12.03 2.16
C LYS A 10 18.65 12.23 2.04
N GLU A 11 19.07 13.49 2.15
CA GLU A 11 20.49 13.87 2.10
C GLU A 11 21.35 13.17 3.17
N ASP A 12 20.74 12.79 4.31
CA ASP A 12 21.40 12.02 5.37
C ASP A 12 21.80 10.58 4.95
N GLY A 13 21.34 10.12 3.78
CA GLY A 13 21.63 8.79 3.24
C GLY A 13 21.02 7.63 4.01
N THR A 14 20.17 7.89 5.02
CA THR A 14 19.64 6.87 5.93
C THR A 14 18.12 6.92 6.04
N THR A 15 17.52 8.10 5.98
CA THR A 15 16.06 8.26 6.02
C THR A 15 15.47 8.00 4.65
N LEU A 16 14.65 6.95 4.53
CA LEU A 16 13.92 6.65 3.30
C LEU A 16 12.89 7.75 2.99
N VAL A 17 12.81 8.10 1.70
CA VAL A 17 11.74 8.91 1.11
C VAL A 17 10.76 8.00 0.37
N SER A 18 11.30 7.08 -0.44
CA SER A 18 10.48 6.08 -1.13
C SER A 18 11.26 4.81 -1.43
N ARG A 19 10.51 3.73 -1.68
CA ARG A 19 11.04 2.42 -2.04
C ARG A 19 10.13 1.74 -3.04
N LYS A 20 10.71 1.20 -4.11
CA LYS A 20 10.04 0.32 -5.06
C LYS A 20 10.75 -1.03 -5.12
N VAL A 21 10.01 -2.09 -4.89
CA VAL A 21 10.48 -3.48 -4.96
C VAL A 21 9.71 -4.19 -6.06
N ASN A 22 10.43 -4.79 -7.01
CA ASN A 22 9.83 -5.65 -8.04
C ASN A 22 10.26 -7.09 -7.81
N SER A 23 9.29 -7.99 -7.76
CA SER A 23 9.49 -9.41 -7.48
C SER A 23 9.59 -10.24 -8.77
N LYS A 24 10.11 -11.47 -8.66
CA LYS A 24 10.27 -12.40 -9.79
C LYS A 24 8.97 -12.68 -10.53
N ASP A 25 7.85 -12.70 -9.81
CA ASP A 25 6.51 -12.96 -10.35
C ASP A 25 5.89 -11.76 -11.08
N LYS A 26 6.64 -10.65 -11.19
CA LYS A 26 6.25 -9.36 -11.77
C LYS A 26 5.28 -8.55 -10.92
N SER A 27 5.02 -8.94 -9.68
CA SER A 27 4.36 -8.05 -8.71
C SER A 27 5.33 -6.96 -8.25
N SER A 28 4.78 -5.85 -7.76
CA SER A 28 5.58 -4.76 -7.19
C SER A 28 4.94 -4.18 -5.94
N THR A 29 5.79 -3.67 -5.06
CA THR A 29 5.40 -2.88 -3.88
C THR A 29 6.10 -1.54 -3.95
N GLU A 30 5.33 -0.47 -3.83
CA GLU A 30 5.79 0.92 -3.79
C GLU A 30 5.41 1.52 -2.44
N GLU A 31 6.37 2.09 -1.74
CA GLU A 31 6.21 2.65 -0.40
C GLU A 31 6.72 4.09 -0.39
N LYS A 32 5.99 4.98 0.28
CA LYS A 32 6.45 6.32 0.64
C LYS A 32 6.56 6.44 2.14
N PHE A 33 7.50 7.26 2.58
CA PHE A 33 7.79 7.48 3.98
C PHE A 33 7.70 8.97 4.30
N ASN A 34 7.18 9.29 5.47
CA ASN A 34 7.11 10.66 5.96
C ASN A 34 8.49 11.16 6.44
N ASP A 35 8.54 12.40 6.92
CA ASP A 35 9.80 13.04 7.30
C ASP A 35 10.58 12.34 8.42
N LYS A 36 9.90 11.47 9.19
CA LYS A 36 10.48 10.67 10.28
C LYS A 36 10.82 9.24 9.82
N GLY A 37 10.80 8.98 8.51
CA GLY A 37 11.06 7.65 7.93
C GLY A 37 9.96 6.62 8.21
N LYS A 38 8.76 7.04 8.64
CA LYS A 38 7.64 6.11 8.87
C LYS A 38 6.80 5.97 7.61
N LEU A 39 6.32 4.76 7.34
CA LEU A 39 5.45 4.46 6.20
C LEU A 39 4.20 5.35 6.22
N SER A 40 3.93 6.03 5.10
CA SER A 40 2.76 6.91 4.94
C SER A 40 1.82 6.44 3.83
N GLU A 41 2.36 5.79 2.80
CA GLU A 41 1.60 5.21 1.70
C GLU A 41 2.24 3.89 1.27
N LYS A 42 1.41 2.94 0.83
CA LYS A 42 1.84 1.68 0.26
C LYS A 42 0.92 1.25 -0.87
N VAL A 43 1.49 0.98 -2.04
CA VAL A 43 0.78 0.42 -3.19
C VAL A 43 1.36 -0.93 -3.52
N VAL A 44 0.52 -1.96 -3.54
CA VAL A 44 0.88 -3.31 -3.97
C VAL A 44 0.20 -3.54 -5.30
N THR A 45 0.97 -3.75 -6.37
CA THR A 45 0.47 -4.17 -7.68
C THR A 45 0.72 -5.66 -7.85
N ARG A 46 -0.35 -6.43 -7.97
CA ARG A 46 -0.27 -7.87 -8.20
C ARG A 46 0.10 -8.16 -9.65
N LYS A 47 0.52 -9.39 -9.93
CA LYS A 47 0.88 -9.86 -11.28
C LYS A 47 -0.24 -9.65 -12.31
N ASP A 48 -1.50 -9.73 -11.88
CA ASP A 48 -2.67 -9.55 -12.75
C ASP A 48 -3.07 -8.07 -12.95
N GLY A 49 -2.33 -7.13 -12.35
CA GLY A 49 -2.57 -5.70 -12.44
C GLY A 49 -3.57 -5.15 -11.42
N THR A 50 -4.21 -6.00 -10.60
CA THR A 50 -5.01 -5.52 -9.47
C THR A 50 -4.11 -4.88 -8.41
N ARG A 51 -4.67 -3.92 -7.67
CA ARG A 51 -3.89 -3.14 -6.69
C ARG A 51 -4.54 -3.09 -5.33
N LEU A 52 -3.71 -3.14 -4.29
CA LEU A 52 -4.06 -2.67 -2.95
C LEU A 52 -3.37 -1.32 -2.74
N GLU A 53 -4.15 -0.29 -2.44
CA GLU A 53 -3.69 1.07 -2.22
C GLU A 53 -4.00 1.47 -0.78
N TYR A 54 -2.94 1.69 0.00
CA TYR A 54 -3.02 2.15 1.38
C TYR A 54 -2.49 3.57 1.46
N THR A 55 -3.32 4.48 1.95
CA THR A 55 -3.01 5.90 2.08
C THR A 55 -3.29 6.38 3.49
N ASP A 56 -2.77 7.56 3.83
CA ASP A 56 -2.95 8.18 5.14
C ASP A 56 -2.56 7.23 6.29
N ILE A 57 -1.50 6.43 6.09
CA ILE A 57 -1.03 5.48 7.11
C ILE A 57 -0.50 6.26 8.30
N GLN A 58 -1.12 6.04 9.45
CA GLN A 58 -0.82 6.66 10.72
C GLN A 58 0.31 5.91 11.44
N SER A 59 0.84 6.52 12.51
CA SER A 59 1.95 5.92 13.26
C SER A 59 1.63 4.59 13.95
N ASN A 60 0.35 4.28 14.16
CA ASN A 60 -0.12 3.01 14.70
C ASN A 60 -0.34 1.93 13.60
N GLY A 61 -0.06 2.24 12.33
CA GLY A 61 -0.26 1.33 11.20
C GLY A 61 -1.64 1.39 10.55
N SER A 62 -2.64 2.03 11.18
CA SER A 62 -3.96 2.20 10.59
C SER A 62 -3.97 3.22 9.45
N GLY A 63 -4.92 3.11 8.52
CA GLY A 63 -5.05 4.03 7.39
C GLY A 63 -6.28 3.75 6.54
N LYS A 64 -6.35 4.39 5.38
CA LYS A 64 -7.36 4.08 4.35
C LYS A 64 -6.87 2.94 3.47
N ALA A 65 -7.80 2.14 2.97
CA ALA A 65 -7.51 1.08 2.03
C ALA A 65 -8.43 1.16 0.81
N LYS A 66 -7.88 0.87 -0.37
CA LYS A 66 -8.65 0.61 -1.58
C LYS A 66 -8.13 -0.65 -2.25
N GLU A 67 -9.02 -1.44 -2.81
CA GLU A 67 -8.66 -2.52 -3.73
C GLU A 67 -9.19 -2.20 -5.13
N VAL A 68 -8.27 -2.00 -6.06
CA VAL A 68 -8.57 -1.69 -7.46
C VAL A 68 -8.56 -3.00 -8.25
N LEU A 69 -9.76 -3.46 -8.61
CA LEU A 69 -10.01 -4.62 -9.44
C LEU A 69 -10.28 -4.19 -10.89
N LYS A 70 -10.49 -5.16 -11.78
CA LYS A 70 -10.86 -4.87 -13.17
C LYS A 70 -12.31 -4.36 -13.23
N GLY A 71 -12.49 -3.05 -13.38
CA GLY A 71 -13.81 -2.41 -13.53
C GLY A 71 -14.56 -2.14 -12.22
N LEU A 72 -13.93 -2.40 -11.07
CA LEU A 72 -14.49 -2.16 -9.74
C LEU A 72 -13.39 -1.67 -8.80
N THR A 73 -13.72 -0.73 -7.92
CA THR A 73 -12.85 -0.33 -6.81
C THR A 73 -13.63 -0.51 -5.53
N LEU A 74 -13.05 -1.24 -4.57
CA LEU A 74 -13.58 -1.39 -3.23
C LEU A 74 -12.82 -0.44 -2.30
N GLU A 75 -13.51 0.16 -1.36
CA GLU A 75 -12.91 1.08 -0.38
C GLU A 75 -13.14 0.58 1.04
N GLY A 76 -12.26 1.00 1.94
CA GLY A 76 -12.38 0.72 3.36
C GLY A 76 -11.16 1.15 4.14
N THR A 77 -10.75 0.35 5.12
CA THR A 77 -9.72 0.72 6.10
C THR A 77 -8.65 -0.34 6.28
N LEU A 78 -7.44 0.13 6.60
CA LEU A 78 -6.36 -0.68 7.16
C LEU A 78 -6.39 -0.46 8.68
N THR A 79 -6.47 -1.53 9.46
CA THR A 79 -6.47 -1.48 10.91
C THR A 79 -5.04 -1.51 11.46
N ALA A 80 -4.87 -1.16 12.73
CA ALA A 80 -3.55 -1.11 13.38
C ALA A 80 -2.87 -2.49 13.50
N ASP A 81 -3.64 -3.58 13.54
CA ASP A 81 -3.16 -4.96 13.52
C ASP A 81 -2.89 -5.48 12.09
N GLY A 82 -3.08 -4.65 11.07
CA GLY A 82 -2.77 -4.95 9.68
C GLY A 82 -3.90 -5.64 8.90
N GLU A 83 -5.09 -5.77 9.49
CA GLU A 83 -6.28 -6.25 8.80
C GLU A 83 -6.75 -5.19 7.80
N THR A 84 -7.07 -5.62 6.57
CA THR A 84 -7.70 -4.75 5.57
C THR A 84 -9.17 -5.10 5.47
N LYS A 85 -10.04 -4.15 5.79
CA LYS A 85 -11.50 -4.28 5.68
C LYS A 85 -11.97 -3.42 4.53
N LEU A 86 -12.58 -4.05 3.54
CA LEU A 86 -13.24 -3.39 2.42
C LEU A 86 -14.73 -3.62 2.58
N THR A 87 -15.54 -2.63 2.26
CA THR A 87 -16.97 -2.68 2.56
C THR A 87 -17.80 -2.33 1.34
N VAL A 88 -18.87 -3.09 1.13
CA VAL A 88 -19.92 -2.77 0.17
C VAL A 88 -21.26 -2.72 0.89
N GLU A 89 -21.97 -1.61 0.78
CA GLU A 89 -23.29 -1.43 1.38
C GLU A 89 -24.37 -1.35 0.30
N GLU A 90 -25.44 -2.12 0.48
CA GLU A 90 -26.64 -2.09 -0.35
C GLU A 90 -27.87 -2.22 0.57
N GLY A 91 -28.59 -1.11 0.75
CA GLY A 91 -29.72 -1.05 1.67
C GLY A 91 -29.33 -1.38 3.11
N THR A 92 -29.81 -2.51 3.63
CA THR A 92 -29.50 -2.99 4.99
C THR A 92 -28.41 -4.07 5.02
N VAL A 93 -27.82 -4.38 3.86
CA VAL A 93 -26.81 -5.43 3.73
C VAL A 93 -25.43 -4.79 3.65
N THR A 94 -24.50 -5.34 4.43
CA THR A 94 -23.08 -5.00 4.39
C THR A 94 -22.30 -6.27 4.07
N LEU A 95 -21.48 -6.20 3.02
CA LEU A 95 -20.46 -7.19 2.69
C LEU A 95 -19.08 -6.68 3.11
#